data_AF-A0A9P5ZQK1-F1
#
_entry.id   AF-A0A9P5ZQK1-F1
#
_cell.length_a   1.000
_cell.length_b   1.000
_cell.length_c   1.000
_cell.angle_alpha   90.00
_cell.angle_beta   90.00
_cell.angle_gamma   90.00
#
_symmetry.space_group_name_H-M   'P 1'
#
loop_
_entity.id
_entity.type
_entity.pdbx_description
1 polymer ?
#
loop_
_entity_poly.entity_id
_entity_poly.type
_entity_poly.pdbx_seq_one_letter_code
_entity_poly.pdbx_strand_id
1 'polypeptide(L)'
;MAPSNGKGIDCDEEWQDEPTIALPQIPTLQRGWVKGSRKAFLEEHLPRFKTAALAGRSKKTEVITAIINEYFKVYSWQLPVSEEPTTTPPPEQPDDMTSEEKKVKGEIIKRMTASIRSWMDYHATKLTTVLQRINTKSTSDPFALLLSQFTDISTKPAKLRTGWQVFEHEKFMSEMKETFNKEFNSSGLPEGKQASTRNQYIIDRFNALPPVVQEAYTQQGIDAHNASKEAINAQAEAELELSPSQRQALIERIGEFFGPLLTQLSELLKMHISLLVGGPEPKYGGDLNVLSPHIGTNKAPVPQRWDVAHPTEFQTVVDTFLDFLRTCYSPSDCKKASLLPEELDQYHVAQKNGEDEGEEAVNLPLANTKQPKPTHAQPKSKPNEKHKQHRSKSHSKAKLGGRHRESFSDSSQSERDHEDLRHRKKKAHKKSKSLLDDH
;
A
#
# COMPACT_ATOMS: atom_id res chain seq x y z
N MET A 1 87.73 -46.00 -8.34
CA MET A 1 86.79 -44.94 -8.75
C MET A 1 86.33 -45.24 -10.17
N ALA A 2 85.02 -45.21 -10.42
CA ALA A 2 84.43 -45.25 -11.75
C ALA A 2 83.07 -44.52 -11.67
N PRO A 3 82.71 -43.63 -12.61
CA PRO A 3 81.43 -42.93 -12.58
C PRO A 3 80.28 -43.84 -13.01
N SER A 4 79.10 -43.63 -12.42
CA SER A 4 77.86 -44.33 -12.79
C SER A 4 77.15 -43.57 -13.92
N ASN A 5 76.63 -44.29 -14.93
CA ASN A 5 75.78 -43.71 -15.96
C ASN A 5 74.39 -43.41 -15.39
N GLY A 6 74.08 -42.13 -15.18
CA GLY A 6 72.71 -41.69 -14.97
C GLY A 6 71.89 -41.83 -16.26
N LYS A 7 70.82 -42.65 -16.23
CA LYS A 7 69.79 -42.58 -17.27
C LYS A 7 68.95 -41.33 -17.03
N GLY A 8 68.89 -40.45 -18.03
CA GLY A 8 67.79 -39.50 -18.14
C GLY A 8 66.47 -40.25 -18.33
N ILE A 9 65.40 -39.72 -17.75
CA ILE A 9 64.03 -40.07 -18.07
C ILE A 9 63.46 -38.81 -18.70
N ASP A 10 63.23 -38.83 -20.01
CA ASP A 10 62.48 -37.78 -20.68
C ASP A 10 61.01 -37.93 -20.29
N CYS A 11 60.56 -37.04 -19.41
CA CYS A 11 59.14 -36.84 -19.14
C CYS A 11 58.59 -35.83 -20.14
N ASP A 12 58.48 -36.24 -21.41
CA ASP A 12 57.63 -35.57 -22.41
C ASP A 12 56.16 -35.83 -22.04
N GLU A 13 55.73 -35.26 -20.91
CA GLU A 13 54.34 -35.22 -20.49
C GLU A 13 53.64 -34.18 -21.36
N GLU A 14 53.04 -34.67 -22.46
CA GLU A 14 52.36 -33.89 -23.48
C GLU A 14 51.17 -33.14 -22.86
N TRP A 15 51.42 -31.88 -22.46
CA TRP A 15 50.40 -30.95 -21.97
C TRP A 15 49.39 -30.67 -23.09
N GLN A 16 48.34 -31.47 -23.15
CA GLN A 16 47.19 -31.22 -24.00
C GLN A 16 46.55 -29.92 -23.53
N ASP A 17 46.63 -28.87 -24.36
CA ASP A 17 46.01 -27.56 -24.09
C ASP A 17 44.54 -27.77 -23.71
N GLU A 18 44.18 -27.54 -22.44
CA GLU A 18 42.80 -27.75 -22.00
C GLU A 18 41.87 -26.83 -22.83
N PRO A 19 40.76 -27.38 -23.36
CA PRO A 19 39.94 -26.68 -24.33
C PRO A 19 39.38 -25.40 -23.70
N THR A 20 39.88 -24.25 -24.14
CA THR A 20 39.58 -22.95 -23.54
C THR A 20 38.08 -22.68 -23.57
N ILE A 21 37.41 -22.90 -22.43
CA ILE A 21 35.95 -22.82 -22.32
C ILE A 21 35.54 -21.36 -22.54
N ALA A 22 34.91 -21.08 -23.67
CA ALA A 22 34.46 -19.75 -24.03
C ALA A 22 33.44 -19.23 -22.99
N LEU A 23 33.83 -18.21 -22.23
CA LEU A 23 33.00 -17.64 -21.16
C LEU A 23 31.62 -17.19 -21.71
N PRO A 24 30.52 -17.54 -21.03
CA PRO A 24 29.17 -17.25 -21.52
C PRO A 24 28.92 -15.73 -21.59
N GLN A 25 28.46 -15.25 -22.74
CA GLN A 25 28.18 -13.83 -22.94
C GLN A 25 27.06 -13.35 -21.99
N ILE A 26 27.29 -12.22 -21.31
CA ILE A 26 26.35 -11.67 -20.33
C ILE A 26 25.01 -11.30 -21.01
N PRO A 27 23.91 -12.04 -20.76
CA PRO A 27 22.74 -12.00 -21.62
C PRO A 27 22.01 -10.65 -21.54
N THR A 28 21.65 -10.10 -22.72
CA THR A 28 20.78 -8.93 -22.82
C THR A 28 19.33 -9.33 -22.63
N LEU A 29 18.84 -9.23 -21.38
CA LEU A 29 17.45 -9.54 -21.01
C LEU A 29 16.45 -8.64 -21.75
N GLN A 30 15.84 -9.18 -22.80
CA GLN A 30 14.87 -8.49 -23.65
C GLN A 30 13.50 -8.30 -22.98
N ARG A 31 12.69 -7.37 -23.50
CA ARG A 31 11.31 -7.18 -23.04
C ARG A 31 10.50 -8.46 -23.25
N GLY A 32 9.95 -9.01 -22.17
CA GLY A 32 9.22 -10.29 -22.22
C GLY A 32 10.10 -11.54 -22.14
N TRP A 33 11.29 -11.45 -21.53
CA TRP A 33 12.13 -12.62 -21.23
C TRP A 33 11.47 -13.63 -20.28
N VAL A 34 10.55 -13.19 -19.42
CA VAL A 34 9.78 -14.07 -18.51
C VAL A 34 8.70 -14.81 -19.30
N LYS A 35 8.99 -16.06 -19.67
CA LYS A 35 8.10 -16.99 -20.37
C LYS A 35 8.10 -18.37 -19.66
N GLY A 36 7.20 -19.25 -20.08
CA GLY A 36 7.18 -20.67 -19.71
C GLY A 36 7.39 -20.95 -18.22
N SER A 37 8.35 -21.82 -17.88
CA SER A 37 8.62 -22.23 -16.50
C SER A 37 9.05 -21.06 -15.61
N ARG A 38 9.88 -20.15 -16.13
CA ARG A 38 10.34 -18.94 -15.45
C ARG A 38 9.18 -17.99 -15.11
N LYS A 39 8.12 -17.98 -15.92
CA LYS A 39 6.88 -17.25 -15.61
C LYS A 39 6.13 -17.89 -14.45
N ALA A 40 5.92 -19.20 -14.49
CA ALA A 40 5.21 -19.92 -13.42
C ALA A 40 5.92 -19.74 -12.06
N PHE A 41 7.25 -19.93 -12.02
CA PHE A 41 8.09 -19.70 -10.84
C PHE A 41 7.92 -18.29 -10.24
N LEU A 42 7.96 -17.25 -11.08
CA LEU A 42 7.80 -15.87 -10.60
C LEU A 42 6.35 -15.51 -10.23
N GLU A 43 5.35 -16.16 -10.83
CA GLU A 43 3.94 -16.01 -10.44
C GLU A 43 3.63 -16.72 -9.11
N GLU A 44 4.23 -17.88 -8.83
CA GLU A 44 4.13 -18.61 -7.56
C GLU A 44 4.67 -17.78 -6.37
N HIS A 45 5.81 -17.10 -6.55
CA HIS A 45 6.40 -16.26 -5.50
C HIS A 45 5.75 -14.87 -5.36
N LEU A 46 4.87 -14.47 -6.30
CA LEU A 46 4.27 -13.13 -6.31
C LEU A 46 3.43 -12.79 -5.05
N PRO A 47 2.67 -13.72 -4.42
CA PRO A 47 1.99 -13.46 -3.14
C PRO A 47 2.97 -13.17 -2.00
N ARG A 48 4.04 -13.99 -1.85
CA ARG A 48 5.09 -13.81 -0.83
C ARG A 48 5.77 -12.44 -0.98
N PHE A 49 6.05 -12.02 -2.21
CA PHE A 49 6.60 -10.70 -2.52
C PHE A 49 5.62 -9.55 -2.20
N LYS A 50 4.33 -9.67 -2.53
CA LYS A 50 3.30 -8.67 -2.19
C LYS A 50 3.22 -8.42 -0.68
N THR A 51 3.10 -9.48 0.12
CA THR A 51 3.03 -9.37 1.60
C THR A 51 4.29 -8.70 2.16
N ALA A 52 5.47 -9.06 1.64
CA ALA A 52 6.73 -8.46 2.03
C ALA A 52 6.89 -6.99 1.59
N ALA A 53 6.27 -6.60 0.46
CA ALA A 53 6.23 -5.21 0.00
C ALA A 53 5.33 -4.33 0.86
N LEU A 54 4.19 -4.85 1.33
CA LEU A 54 3.31 -4.19 2.31
C LEU A 54 4.00 -4.06 3.68
N ALA A 55 4.76 -5.08 4.10
CA ALA A 55 5.59 -5.06 5.31
C ALA A 55 6.86 -4.17 5.21
N GLY A 56 7.04 -3.43 4.11
CA GLY A 56 8.07 -2.39 3.97
C GLY A 56 9.37 -2.81 3.27
N ARG A 57 10.23 -1.81 3.02
CA ARG A 57 11.41 -1.92 2.12
C ARG A 57 12.41 -3.01 2.52
N SER A 58 12.61 -3.24 3.82
CA SER A 58 13.55 -4.26 4.31
C SER A 58 13.03 -5.67 4.02
N LYS A 59 11.77 -5.97 4.37
CA LYS A 59 11.15 -7.28 4.12
C LYS A 59 11.03 -7.58 2.63
N LYS A 60 10.68 -6.59 1.82
CA LYS A 60 10.74 -6.68 0.36
C LYS A 60 12.13 -7.09 -0.16
N THR A 61 13.21 -6.53 0.41
CA THR A 61 14.59 -6.87 0.01
C THR A 61 14.96 -8.29 0.47
N GLU A 62 14.65 -8.68 1.70
CA GLU A 62 14.85 -10.05 2.21
C GLU A 62 14.20 -11.10 1.30
N VAL A 63 12.94 -10.87 0.91
CA VAL A 63 12.19 -11.80 0.05
C VAL A 63 12.70 -11.81 -1.39
N ILE A 64 13.15 -10.67 -1.95
CA ILE A 64 13.84 -10.69 -3.25
C ILE A 64 15.11 -11.53 -3.19
N THR A 65 15.96 -11.36 -2.17
CA THR A 65 17.19 -12.18 -2.02
C THR A 65 16.86 -13.67 -1.92
N ALA A 66 15.80 -14.04 -1.18
CA ALA A 66 15.33 -15.42 -1.13
C ALA A 66 14.88 -15.93 -2.51
N ILE A 67 14.07 -15.17 -3.25
CA ILE A 67 13.61 -15.53 -4.60
C ILE A 67 14.78 -15.67 -5.60
N ILE A 68 15.83 -14.85 -5.51
CA ILE A 68 17.02 -14.99 -6.35
C ILE A 68 17.79 -16.28 -6.02
N ASN A 69 17.93 -16.60 -4.73
CA ASN A 69 18.59 -17.83 -4.29
C ASN A 69 17.75 -19.08 -4.62
N GLU A 70 16.43 -18.97 -4.65
CA GLU A 70 15.50 -20.02 -5.07
C GLU A 70 15.52 -20.16 -6.61
N TYR A 71 15.62 -19.05 -7.36
CA TYR A 71 15.70 -19.03 -8.83
C TYR A 71 16.96 -19.74 -9.34
N PHE A 72 18.13 -19.42 -8.80
CA PHE A 72 19.39 -20.03 -9.23
C PHE A 72 19.60 -21.49 -8.76
N LYS A 73 18.64 -22.07 -8.01
CA LYS A 73 18.55 -23.52 -7.78
C LYS A 73 17.76 -24.27 -8.86
N VAL A 74 16.97 -23.56 -9.67
CA VAL A 74 16.15 -24.13 -10.76
C VAL A 74 16.75 -23.80 -12.13
N TYR A 75 17.33 -22.60 -12.27
CA TYR A 75 17.94 -22.11 -13.50
C TYR A 75 19.44 -21.87 -13.27
N SER A 76 20.30 -22.70 -13.85
CA SER A 76 21.75 -22.47 -13.82
C SER A 76 22.08 -21.09 -14.40
N TRP A 77 23.07 -20.39 -13.83
CA TRP A 77 23.53 -19.10 -14.35
C TRP A 77 24.19 -19.20 -15.73
N GLN A 78 24.60 -20.41 -16.15
CA GLN A 78 25.13 -20.71 -17.47
C GLN A 78 24.01 -20.96 -18.52
N LEU A 79 22.78 -21.28 -18.08
CA LEU A 79 21.68 -21.62 -18.98
C LEU A 79 21.15 -20.36 -19.68
N PRO A 80 21.12 -20.31 -21.03
CA PRO A 80 20.53 -19.20 -21.77
C PRO A 80 19.08 -18.92 -21.35
N VAL A 81 18.72 -17.65 -21.23
CA VAL A 81 17.39 -17.23 -20.73
C VAL A 81 16.26 -17.62 -21.69
N SER A 82 16.59 -17.92 -22.94
CA SER A 82 15.73 -18.49 -23.97
C SER A 82 15.42 -19.98 -23.80
N GLU A 83 16.23 -20.73 -23.05
CA GLU A 83 16.19 -22.18 -22.96
C GLU A 83 15.61 -22.63 -21.61
N GLU A 84 14.66 -23.54 -21.62
CA GLU A 84 14.08 -24.11 -20.39
C GLU A 84 14.99 -25.19 -19.79
N PRO A 85 15.03 -25.38 -18.47
CA PRO A 85 15.92 -26.35 -17.82
C PRO A 85 15.50 -27.78 -18.15
N THR A 86 16.33 -28.50 -18.91
CA THR A 86 16.09 -29.90 -19.33
C THR A 86 16.11 -30.89 -18.18
N THR A 87 16.83 -30.59 -17.09
CA THR A 87 16.93 -31.42 -15.89
C THR A 87 16.55 -30.63 -14.65
N THR A 88 15.84 -31.28 -13.71
CA THR A 88 15.61 -30.76 -12.36
C THR A 88 15.98 -31.86 -11.37
N PRO A 89 16.98 -31.65 -10.48
CA PRO A 89 17.78 -30.44 -10.30
C PRO A 89 18.70 -30.11 -11.51
N PRO A 90 19.23 -28.88 -11.59
CA PRO A 90 20.38 -28.56 -12.43
C PRO A 90 21.60 -29.43 -12.05
N PRO A 91 22.56 -29.63 -12.98
CA PRO A 91 23.83 -30.26 -12.64
C PRO A 91 24.55 -29.50 -11.52
N GLU A 92 25.21 -30.24 -10.63
CA GLU A 92 26.03 -29.65 -9.57
C GLU A 92 27.15 -28.80 -10.18
N GLN A 93 27.39 -27.63 -9.60
CA GLN A 93 28.42 -26.72 -10.10
C GLN A 93 29.76 -27.09 -9.45
N PRO A 94 30.88 -27.17 -10.20
CA PRO A 94 32.18 -27.38 -9.59
C PRO A 94 32.52 -26.22 -8.64
N ASP A 95 33.02 -26.56 -7.44
CA ASP A 95 33.42 -25.57 -6.43
C ASP A 95 34.57 -24.68 -6.93
N ASP A 96 35.49 -25.27 -7.71
CA ASP A 96 36.70 -24.65 -8.25
C ASP A 96 36.48 -23.78 -9.50
N MET A 97 35.44 -22.95 -9.49
CA MET A 97 35.26 -21.93 -10.54
C MET A 97 36.47 -20.97 -10.58
N THR A 98 36.93 -20.59 -11.76
CA THR A 98 38.01 -19.62 -11.96
C THR A 98 37.67 -18.21 -11.46
N SER A 99 38.67 -17.34 -11.32
CA SER A 99 38.47 -15.92 -10.96
C SER A 99 37.63 -15.17 -11.99
N GLU A 100 37.62 -15.61 -13.25
CA GLU A 100 36.90 -14.97 -14.34
C GLU A 100 35.44 -15.39 -14.38
N GLU A 101 35.16 -16.69 -14.25
CA GLU A 101 33.79 -17.20 -14.05
C GLU A 101 33.14 -16.61 -12.81
N LYS A 102 33.88 -16.45 -11.71
CA LYS A 102 33.41 -15.78 -10.48
C LYS A 102 32.94 -14.35 -10.76
N LYS A 103 33.59 -13.60 -11.67
CA LYS A 103 33.15 -12.27 -12.13
C LYS A 103 31.92 -12.34 -13.04
N VAL A 104 31.92 -13.25 -14.03
CA VAL A 104 30.82 -13.42 -15.00
C VAL A 104 29.53 -13.84 -14.28
N LYS A 105 29.59 -14.83 -13.39
CA LYS A 105 28.50 -15.26 -12.51
C LYS A 105 27.98 -14.11 -11.65
N GLY A 106 28.87 -13.27 -11.10
CA GLY A 106 28.51 -12.08 -10.33
C GLY A 106 27.67 -11.07 -11.12
N GLU A 107 28.10 -10.69 -12.32
CA GLU A 107 27.34 -9.77 -13.18
C GLU A 107 26.03 -10.38 -13.69
N ILE A 108 25.99 -11.69 -13.98
CA ILE A 108 24.75 -12.40 -14.35
C ILE A 108 23.73 -12.38 -13.19
N ILE A 109 24.15 -12.73 -11.97
CA ILE A 109 23.30 -12.70 -10.77
C ILE A 109 22.79 -11.27 -10.52
N LYS A 110 23.67 -10.25 -10.61
CA LYS A 110 23.34 -8.83 -10.45
C LYS A 110 22.31 -8.34 -11.49
N ARG A 111 22.50 -8.69 -12.77
CA ARG A 111 21.58 -8.33 -13.87
C ARG A 111 20.23 -9.04 -13.75
N MET A 112 20.24 -10.32 -13.35
CA MET A 112 19.03 -11.08 -13.09
C MET A 112 18.27 -10.54 -11.87
N THR A 113 18.98 -10.18 -10.80
CA THR A 113 18.41 -9.56 -9.58
C THR A 113 17.65 -8.27 -9.90
N ALA A 114 18.25 -7.37 -10.68
CA ALA A 114 17.59 -6.15 -11.12
C ALA A 114 16.33 -6.43 -11.98
N SER A 115 16.37 -7.49 -12.79
CA SER A 115 15.31 -7.82 -13.74
C SER A 115 14.12 -8.53 -13.09
N ILE A 116 14.37 -9.51 -12.22
CA ILE A 116 13.36 -10.17 -11.38
C ILE A 116 12.70 -9.15 -10.45
N ARG A 117 13.49 -8.27 -9.81
CA ARG A 117 12.94 -7.18 -8.98
C ARG A 117 12.03 -6.26 -9.78
N SER A 118 12.42 -5.87 -10.99
CA SER A 118 11.62 -5.00 -11.86
C SER A 118 10.33 -5.68 -12.33
N TRP A 119 10.39 -6.99 -12.65
CA TRP A 119 9.21 -7.78 -13.00
C TRP A 119 8.26 -7.91 -11.80
N MET A 120 8.78 -8.25 -10.63
CA MET A 120 8.01 -8.38 -9.39
C MET A 120 7.34 -7.06 -8.99
N ASP A 121 8.06 -5.94 -9.10
CA ASP A 121 7.47 -4.62 -8.85
C ASP A 121 6.36 -4.28 -9.85
N TYR A 122 6.53 -4.58 -11.14
CA TYR A 122 5.49 -4.37 -12.16
C TYR A 122 4.25 -5.27 -11.94
N HIS A 123 4.43 -6.53 -11.54
CA HIS A 123 3.33 -7.46 -11.30
C HIS A 123 2.64 -7.26 -9.94
N ALA A 124 3.35 -6.83 -8.90
CA ALA A 124 2.75 -6.43 -7.63
C ALA A 124 1.98 -5.12 -7.78
N THR A 125 2.61 -4.07 -8.34
CA THR A 125 1.95 -2.78 -8.57
C THR A 125 0.72 -2.93 -9.43
N LYS A 126 0.69 -3.80 -10.46
CA LYS A 126 -0.53 -4.04 -11.25
C LYS A 126 -1.77 -4.38 -10.43
N LEU A 127 -1.66 -5.21 -9.39
CA LEU A 127 -2.80 -5.51 -8.51
C LEU A 127 -3.07 -4.38 -7.52
N THR A 128 -2.04 -3.72 -6.98
CA THR A 128 -2.22 -2.47 -6.22
C THR A 128 -2.91 -1.39 -7.05
N THR A 129 -2.69 -1.38 -8.37
CA THR A 129 -3.31 -0.45 -9.32
C THR A 129 -4.80 -0.75 -9.52
N VAL A 130 -5.30 -1.95 -9.19
CA VAL A 130 -6.76 -2.21 -9.19
C VAL A 130 -7.40 -1.45 -8.03
N LEU A 131 -6.88 -1.62 -6.82
CA LEU A 131 -7.33 -0.88 -5.63
C LEU A 131 -7.15 0.64 -5.79
N GLN A 132 -6.03 1.09 -6.37
CA GLN A 132 -5.80 2.50 -6.66
C GLN A 132 -6.66 3.04 -7.82
N ARG A 133 -7.14 2.20 -8.77
CA ARG A 133 -8.03 2.66 -9.85
C ARG A 133 -9.45 2.92 -9.38
N ILE A 134 -9.93 2.13 -8.42
CA ILE A 134 -11.16 2.43 -7.67
C ILE A 134 -11.01 3.84 -7.06
N ASN A 135 -9.89 4.08 -6.36
CA ASN A 135 -9.57 5.35 -5.70
C ASN A 135 -9.04 6.51 -6.60
N THR A 136 -9.13 6.45 -7.94
CA THR A 136 -8.56 7.53 -8.81
C THR A 136 -9.39 7.96 -10.02
N LYS A 137 -10.58 7.40 -10.24
CA LYS A 137 -11.42 7.75 -11.41
C LYS A 137 -12.81 8.29 -11.11
N SER A 138 -13.25 8.27 -9.87
CA SER A 138 -14.54 8.80 -9.47
C SER A 138 -14.43 9.56 -8.15
N THR A 139 -14.33 10.89 -8.24
CA THR A 139 -14.49 11.78 -7.08
C THR A 139 -15.95 11.87 -6.61
N SER A 140 -16.88 11.24 -7.32
CA SER A 140 -18.29 11.09 -6.95
C SER A 140 -18.67 9.68 -6.50
N ASP A 141 -17.70 8.78 -6.31
CA ASP A 141 -17.95 7.46 -5.73
C ASP A 141 -17.72 7.51 -4.21
N PRO A 142 -18.78 7.36 -3.38
CA PRO A 142 -18.62 7.34 -1.93
C PRO A 142 -17.78 6.13 -1.45
N PHE A 143 -17.71 5.04 -2.21
CA PHE A 143 -16.82 3.92 -1.90
C PHE A 143 -15.34 4.32 -2.08
N ALA A 144 -15.01 5.02 -3.17
CA ALA A 144 -13.66 5.56 -3.38
C ALA A 144 -13.25 6.55 -2.28
N LEU A 145 -14.14 7.49 -1.91
CA LEU A 145 -13.90 8.44 -0.80
C LEU A 145 -13.69 7.70 0.53
N LEU A 146 -14.61 6.81 0.91
CA LEU A 146 -14.54 6.04 2.16
C LEU A 146 -13.28 5.14 2.21
N LEU A 147 -12.89 4.53 1.09
CA LEU A 147 -11.66 3.74 1.00
C LEU A 147 -10.41 4.64 1.07
N SER A 148 -10.44 5.86 0.52
CA SER A 148 -9.35 6.83 0.64
C SER A 148 -9.13 7.27 2.10
N GLN A 149 -10.22 7.46 2.85
CA GLN A 149 -10.23 7.78 4.28
C GLN A 149 -9.71 6.59 5.12
N PHE A 150 -10.21 5.37 4.92
CA PHE A 150 -9.80 4.20 5.70
C PHE A 150 -8.37 3.71 5.44
N THR A 151 -7.75 4.05 4.31
CA THR A 151 -6.44 3.49 3.92
C THR A 151 -5.26 4.47 4.07
N ASP A 152 -5.49 5.70 4.53
CA ASP A 152 -4.56 6.84 4.40
C ASP A 152 -4.07 7.08 2.95
N ILE A 153 -4.71 6.47 1.95
CA ILE A 153 -4.52 6.77 0.53
C ILE A 153 -5.44 7.95 0.17
N SER A 154 -5.29 9.02 0.94
CA SER A 154 -5.80 10.36 0.64
C SER A 154 -5.45 10.74 -0.80
N THR A 155 -6.34 11.51 -1.42
CA THR A 155 -6.20 12.17 -2.73
C THR A 155 -5.07 13.20 -2.71
N LYS A 156 -3.82 12.73 -2.64
CA LYS A 156 -2.62 13.58 -2.52
C LYS A 156 -2.64 14.71 -3.56
N PRO A 157 -2.43 15.99 -3.15
CA PRO A 157 -2.55 17.13 -4.04
C PRO A 157 -1.68 16.95 -5.28
N ALA A 158 -2.21 17.40 -6.42
CA ALA A 158 -1.53 17.26 -7.70
C ALA A 158 -0.10 17.78 -7.60
N LYS A 159 0.88 16.97 -8.02
CA LYS A 159 2.31 17.29 -7.85
C LYS A 159 2.58 18.70 -8.37
N LEU A 160 3.26 19.52 -7.55
CA LEU A 160 3.70 20.86 -7.88
C LEU A 160 4.29 20.89 -9.30
N ARG A 161 3.65 21.66 -10.19
CA ARG A 161 4.14 21.88 -11.56
C ARG A 161 5.30 22.87 -11.49
N THR A 162 6.36 22.59 -12.24
CA THR A 162 7.45 23.56 -12.47
C THR A 162 6.98 24.63 -13.48
N GLY A 163 7.58 25.82 -13.46
CA GLY A 163 7.13 26.95 -14.30
C GLY A 163 7.00 26.61 -15.79
N TRP A 164 7.93 25.84 -16.37
CA TRP A 164 7.85 25.41 -17.77
C TRP A 164 6.67 24.47 -18.06
N GLN A 165 6.16 23.73 -17.06
CA GLN A 165 4.97 22.85 -17.19
C GLN A 165 3.66 23.62 -17.03
N VAL A 166 3.69 24.79 -16.39
CA VAL A 166 2.55 25.73 -16.36
C VAL A 166 2.47 26.44 -17.71
N PHE A 167 3.62 26.95 -18.18
CA PHE A 167 3.80 27.52 -19.52
C PHE A 167 3.44 26.52 -20.65
N GLU A 168 3.83 25.25 -20.56
CA GLU A 168 3.40 24.19 -21.48
C GLU A 168 1.87 24.15 -21.60
N HIS A 169 1.18 24.15 -20.46
CA HIS A 169 -0.25 23.94 -20.39
C HIS A 169 -1.06 25.11 -20.97
N GLU A 170 -0.59 26.34 -20.80
CA GLU A 170 -1.23 27.53 -21.39
C GLU A 170 -0.85 27.76 -22.86
N LYS A 171 0.43 27.58 -23.20
CA LYS A 171 1.02 28.10 -24.44
C LYS A 171 1.34 27.06 -25.49
N PHE A 172 1.47 25.77 -25.14
CA PHE A 172 1.82 24.76 -26.15
C PHE A 172 0.70 24.56 -27.16
N MET A 173 -0.53 24.31 -26.71
CA MET A 173 -1.66 23.98 -27.57
C MET A 173 -2.16 25.15 -28.44
N SER A 174 -1.91 26.38 -27.99
CA SER A 174 -2.40 27.64 -28.57
C SER A 174 -1.38 28.30 -29.50
N GLU A 175 -0.10 28.36 -29.11
CA GLU A 175 0.91 29.19 -29.78
C GLU A 175 2.09 28.38 -30.36
N MET A 176 2.48 27.26 -29.75
CA MET A 176 3.72 26.53 -30.11
C MET A 176 3.53 25.21 -30.86
N LYS A 177 2.33 24.61 -30.86
CA LYS A 177 2.11 23.25 -31.38
C LYS A 177 2.39 23.14 -32.89
N GLU A 178 1.97 24.12 -33.68
CA GLU A 178 2.16 24.10 -35.13
C GLU A 178 3.63 24.30 -35.53
N THR A 179 4.32 25.24 -34.87
CA THR A 179 5.75 25.47 -35.11
C THR A 179 6.56 24.24 -34.72
N PHE A 180 6.32 23.68 -33.53
CA PHE A 180 6.96 22.44 -33.08
C PHE A 180 6.72 21.27 -34.04
N ASN A 181 5.49 21.03 -34.48
CA ASN A 181 5.18 19.94 -35.40
C ASN A 181 5.89 20.12 -36.76
N LYS A 182 5.95 21.35 -37.28
CA LYS A 182 6.66 21.67 -38.52
C LYS A 182 8.17 21.45 -38.39
N GLU A 183 8.76 21.94 -37.30
CA GLU A 183 10.18 21.75 -36.98
C GLU A 183 10.52 20.26 -36.83
N PHE A 184 9.76 19.51 -36.03
CA PHE A 184 9.97 18.07 -35.79
C PHE A 184 9.84 17.22 -37.05
N ASN A 185 8.82 17.49 -37.89
CA ASN A 185 8.66 16.79 -39.16
C ASN A 185 9.82 17.09 -40.12
N SER A 186 10.37 18.32 -40.09
CA SER A 186 11.53 18.69 -40.91
C SER A 186 12.86 18.09 -40.44
N SER A 187 12.99 17.74 -39.14
CA SER A 187 14.24 17.22 -38.58
C SER A 187 14.46 15.72 -38.80
N GLY A 188 13.51 15.01 -39.45
CA GLY A 188 13.64 13.58 -39.77
C GLY A 188 13.80 12.65 -38.56
N LEU A 189 13.38 13.09 -37.36
CA LEU A 189 13.53 12.32 -36.14
C LEU A 189 12.43 11.26 -36.02
N PRO A 190 12.73 10.05 -35.51
CA PRO A 190 11.72 9.01 -35.32
C PRO A 190 10.69 9.44 -34.27
N GLU A 191 9.41 9.12 -34.52
CA GLU A 191 8.26 9.50 -33.68
C GLU A 191 8.44 9.18 -32.18
N GLY A 192 9.10 8.07 -31.85
CA GLY A 192 9.44 7.70 -30.47
C GLY A 192 10.32 8.71 -29.71
N LYS A 193 10.94 9.69 -30.39
CA LYS A 193 11.65 10.82 -29.76
C LYS A 193 10.78 12.08 -29.60
N GLN A 194 9.60 12.17 -30.23
CA GLN A 194 8.78 13.39 -30.30
C GLN A 194 8.49 13.98 -28.91
N ALA A 195 8.10 13.16 -27.93
CA ALA A 195 7.82 13.63 -26.57
C ALA A 195 9.06 14.24 -25.87
N SER A 196 10.24 13.65 -26.08
CA SER A 196 11.50 14.17 -25.53
C SER A 196 11.90 15.49 -26.21
N THR A 197 11.77 15.55 -27.54
CA THR A 197 12.06 16.77 -28.32
C THR A 197 11.09 17.89 -27.99
N ARG A 198 9.79 17.59 -27.77
CA ARG A 198 8.76 18.55 -27.35
C ARG A 198 9.10 19.17 -26.01
N ASN A 199 9.44 18.33 -25.03
CA ASN A 199 9.77 18.82 -23.69
C ASN A 199 11.02 19.71 -23.72
N GLN A 200 12.04 19.35 -24.49
CA GLN A 200 13.22 20.21 -24.68
C GLN A 200 12.85 21.54 -25.35
N TYR A 201 12.08 21.51 -26.45
CA TYR A 201 11.60 22.72 -27.13
C TYR A 201 10.85 23.68 -26.19
N ILE A 202 9.97 23.15 -25.33
CA ILE A 202 9.23 23.95 -24.36
C ILE A 202 10.18 24.54 -23.31
N ILE A 203 11.14 23.76 -22.80
CA ILE A 203 12.15 24.23 -21.83
C ILE A 203 13.02 25.33 -22.46
N ASP A 204 13.46 25.18 -23.70
CA ASP A 204 14.27 26.18 -24.40
C ASP A 204 13.48 27.48 -24.66
N ARG A 205 12.20 27.36 -25.06
CA ARG A 205 11.29 28.51 -25.21
C ARG A 205 11.00 29.21 -23.87
N PHE A 206 10.86 28.45 -22.78
CA PHE A 206 10.66 28.98 -21.43
C PHE A 206 11.92 29.71 -20.93
N ASN A 207 13.10 29.11 -21.10
CA ASN A 207 14.39 29.70 -20.71
C ASN A 207 14.70 30.99 -21.49
N ALA A 208 14.14 31.15 -22.69
CA ALA A 208 14.26 32.36 -23.50
C ALA A 208 13.29 33.50 -23.08
N LEU A 209 12.34 33.25 -22.18
CA LEU A 209 11.50 34.30 -21.60
C LEU A 209 12.30 35.19 -20.65
N PRO A 210 11.94 36.48 -20.46
CA PRO A 210 12.53 37.31 -19.41
C PRO A 210 12.38 36.65 -18.02
N PRO A 211 13.37 36.73 -17.11
CA PRO A 211 13.33 36.05 -15.81
C PRO A 211 12.07 36.34 -14.98
N VAL A 212 11.55 37.57 -15.04
CA VAL A 212 10.31 37.99 -14.37
C VAL A 212 9.09 37.17 -14.82
N VAL A 213 9.05 36.76 -16.09
CA VAL A 213 7.97 35.93 -16.65
C VAL A 213 8.15 34.46 -16.24
N GLN A 214 9.40 33.97 -16.17
CA GLN A 214 9.71 32.63 -15.66
C GLN A 214 9.34 32.50 -14.18
N GLU A 215 9.59 33.54 -13.39
CA GLU A 215 9.23 33.63 -11.98
C GLU A 215 7.69 33.66 -11.81
N ALA A 216 6.97 34.47 -12.59
CA ALA A 216 5.50 34.49 -12.58
C ALA A 216 4.88 33.11 -12.85
N TYR A 217 5.35 32.39 -13.88
CA TYR A 217 4.90 31.01 -14.16
C TYR A 217 5.26 30.02 -13.05
N THR A 218 6.38 30.23 -12.36
CA THR A 218 6.79 29.39 -11.22
C THR A 218 5.90 29.65 -10.00
N GLN A 219 5.57 30.92 -9.72
CA GLN A 219 4.66 31.30 -8.66
C GLN A 219 3.24 30.79 -8.93
N GLN A 220 2.72 30.94 -10.16
CA GLN A 220 1.44 30.37 -10.57
C GLN A 220 1.37 28.84 -10.35
N GLY A 221 2.48 28.12 -10.55
CA GLY A 221 2.58 26.69 -10.24
C GLY A 221 2.50 26.39 -8.74
N ILE A 222 3.12 27.23 -7.90
CA ILE A 222 3.06 27.16 -6.44
C ILE A 222 1.64 27.46 -5.94
N ASP A 223 1.02 28.54 -6.42
CA ASP A 223 -0.31 28.99 -6.03
C ASP A 223 -1.37 27.94 -6.40
N ALA A 224 -1.32 27.38 -7.60
CA ALA A 224 -2.20 26.30 -8.02
C ALA A 224 -2.02 25.00 -7.18
N HIS A 225 -0.81 24.71 -6.72
CA HIS A 225 -0.55 23.58 -5.82
C HIS A 225 -1.08 23.84 -4.40
N ASN A 226 -0.89 25.06 -3.88
CA ASN A 226 -1.41 25.48 -2.58
C ASN A 226 -2.94 25.48 -2.58
N ALA A 227 -3.58 26.11 -3.57
CA ALA A 227 -5.04 26.11 -3.72
C ALA A 227 -5.61 24.69 -3.90
N SER A 228 -4.92 23.79 -4.64
CA SER A 228 -5.32 22.38 -4.72
C SER A 228 -5.24 21.67 -3.37
N LYS A 229 -4.21 21.95 -2.57
CA LYS A 229 -4.05 21.38 -1.22
C LYS A 229 -5.07 21.94 -0.23
N GLU A 230 -5.34 23.24 -0.29
CA GLU A 230 -6.36 23.92 0.52
C GLU A 230 -7.75 23.41 0.18
N ALA A 231 -8.07 23.20 -1.11
CA ALA A 231 -9.33 22.58 -1.52
C ALA A 231 -9.47 21.14 -1.00
N ILE A 232 -8.41 20.33 -1.03
CA ILE A 232 -8.43 18.96 -0.48
C ILE A 232 -8.59 18.98 1.05
N ASN A 233 -7.91 19.89 1.75
CA ASN A 233 -8.07 20.07 3.20
C ASN A 233 -9.50 20.52 3.55
N ALA A 234 -10.03 21.56 2.89
CA ALA A 234 -11.37 22.08 3.11
C ALA A 234 -12.46 21.07 2.75
N GLN A 235 -12.25 20.24 1.71
CA GLN A 235 -13.12 19.11 1.41
C GLN A 235 -13.07 18.06 2.52
N ALA A 236 -11.88 17.68 3.01
CA ALA A 236 -11.74 16.72 4.12
C ALA A 236 -12.31 17.25 5.45
N GLU A 237 -12.29 18.56 5.69
CA GLU A 237 -12.91 19.21 6.84
C GLU A 237 -14.45 19.29 6.69
N ALA A 238 -14.96 19.60 5.50
CA ALA A 238 -16.40 19.70 5.23
C ALA A 238 -17.11 18.34 5.11
N GLU A 239 -16.46 17.31 4.55
CA GLU A 239 -17.04 15.96 4.40
C GLU A 239 -17.26 15.24 5.74
N LEU A 240 -16.72 15.75 6.85
CA LEU A 240 -16.98 15.24 8.20
C LEU A 240 -18.36 15.63 8.74
N GLU A 241 -18.95 16.74 8.28
CA GLU A 241 -20.29 17.18 8.70
C GLU A 241 -21.41 16.56 7.84
N LEU A 242 -21.39 15.23 7.73
CA LEU A 242 -22.48 14.44 7.13
C LEU A 242 -23.83 14.78 7.79
N SER A 243 -24.78 15.24 6.97
CA SER A 243 -26.13 15.55 7.42
C SER A 243 -26.84 14.32 7.99
N PRO A 244 -27.85 14.47 8.86
CA PRO A 244 -28.64 13.35 9.38
C PRO A 244 -29.14 12.39 8.30
N SER A 245 -29.69 12.93 7.20
CA SER A 245 -30.15 12.13 6.06
C SER A 245 -29.02 11.35 5.36
N GLN A 246 -27.89 12.00 5.07
CA GLN A 246 -26.72 11.34 4.47
C GLN A 246 -26.13 10.26 5.38
N ARG A 247 -26.09 10.51 6.69
CA ARG A 247 -25.62 9.57 7.71
C ARG A 247 -26.52 8.35 7.82
N GLN A 248 -27.84 8.52 7.70
CA GLN A 248 -28.79 7.42 7.69
C GLN A 248 -28.61 6.51 6.46
N ALA A 249 -28.50 7.11 5.27
CA ALA A 249 -28.26 6.37 4.03
C ALA A 249 -26.91 5.63 4.00
N LEU A 250 -25.89 6.13 4.72
CA LEU A 250 -24.63 5.41 4.93
C LEU A 250 -24.81 4.27 5.95
N ILE A 251 -25.58 4.48 7.03
CA ILE A 251 -25.88 3.47 8.05
C ILE A 251 -26.56 2.23 7.45
N GLU A 252 -27.55 2.39 6.57
CA GLU A 252 -28.16 1.26 5.86
C GLU A 252 -27.12 0.45 5.05
N ARG A 253 -26.23 1.15 4.34
CA ARG A 253 -25.21 0.55 3.46
C ARG A 253 -24.05 -0.12 4.21
N ILE A 254 -23.96 0.01 5.54
CA ILE A 254 -22.97 -0.73 6.37
C ILE A 254 -23.14 -2.25 6.18
N GLY A 255 -24.37 -2.75 6.07
CA GLY A 255 -24.63 -4.17 5.84
C GLY A 255 -24.09 -4.67 4.50
N GLU A 256 -24.41 -3.93 3.43
CA GLU A 256 -23.98 -4.20 2.05
C GLU A 256 -22.45 -4.13 1.89
N PHE A 257 -21.83 -3.11 2.50
CA PHE A 257 -20.37 -2.88 2.42
C PHE A 257 -19.59 -3.94 3.20
N PHE A 258 -19.93 -4.19 4.46
CA PHE A 258 -19.17 -5.10 5.32
C PHE A 258 -19.50 -6.57 5.10
N GLY A 259 -20.72 -6.93 4.68
CA GLY A 259 -21.14 -8.33 4.46
C GLY A 259 -20.14 -9.15 3.62
N PRO A 260 -19.82 -8.74 2.37
CA PRO A 260 -18.88 -9.45 1.52
C PRO A 260 -17.45 -9.47 2.07
N LEU A 261 -17.00 -8.38 2.70
CA LEU A 261 -15.66 -8.26 3.27
C LEU A 261 -15.47 -9.18 4.48
N LEU A 262 -16.40 -9.15 5.44
CA LEU A 262 -16.39 -10.00 6.63
C LEU A 262 -16.55 -11.49 6.25
N THR A 263 -17.30 -11.79 5.18
CA THR A 263 -17.44 -13.14 4.63
C THR A 263 -16.09 -13.66 4.10
N GLN A 264 -15.42 -12.91 3.24
CA GLN A 264 -14.09 -13.29 2.71
C GLN A 264 -13.03 -13.41 3.82
N LEU A 265 -13.07 -12.53 4.83
CA LEU A 265 -12.17 -12.63 6.00
C LEU A 265 -12.45 -13.88 6.84
N SER A 266 -13.71 -14.21 7.08
CA SER A 266 -14.12 -15.44 7.79
C SER A 266 -13.68 -16.70 7.03
N GLU A 267 -13.88 -16.72 5.71
CA GLU A 267 -13.44 -17.83 4.85
C GLU A 267 -11.91 -17.97 4.78
N LEU A 268 -11.17 -16.87 4.74
CA LEU A 268 -9.71 -16.88 4.67
C LEU A 268 -9.07 -17.31 5.99
N LEU A 269 -9.58 -16.80 7.11
CA LEU A 269 -9.02 -17.04 8.45
C LEU A 269 -9.57 -18.31 9.12
N LYS A 270 -10.69 -18.85 8.61
CA LYS A 270 -11.49 -19.91 9.27
C LYS A 270 -11.94 -19.52 10.68
N MET A 271 -12.32 -18.25 10.85
CA MET A 271 -12.75 -17.65 12.12
C MET A 271 -14.16 -17.07 11.99
N HIS A 272 -14.97 -17.18 13.05
CA HIS A 272 -16.21 -16.41 13.17
C HIS A 272 -15.88 -14.93 13.41
N ILE A 273 -16.63 -14.03 12.78
CA ILE A 273 -16.38 -12.58 12.87
C ILE A 273 -17.68 -11.88 13.27
N SER A 274 -17.57 -10.95 14.22
CA SER A 274 -18.65 -10.06 14.64
C SER A 274 -18.12 -8.64 14.65
N LEU A 275 -18.80 -7.74 13.94
CA LEU A 275 -18.52 -6.32 13.96
C LEU A 275 -19.58 -5.63 14.82
N LEU A 276 -19.19 -4.64 15.63
CA LEU A 276 -20.10 -3.77 16.36
C LEU A 276 -19.80 -2.32 15.94
N VAL A 277 -20.81 -1.64 15.38
CA VAL A 277 -20.76 -0.22 15.05
C VAL A 277 -21.87 0.47 15.83
N GLY A 278 -21.62 1.60 16.48
CA GLY A 278 -22.67 2.26 17.26
C GLY A 278 -22.44 3.73 17.51
N GLY A 279 -23.53 4.43 17.80
CA GLY A 279 -23.59 5.89 17.95
C GLY A 279 -25.01 6.40 17.69
N PRO A 280 -25.19 7.73 17.60
CA PRO A 280 -26.48 8.35 17.30
C PRO A 280 -27.01 7.94 15.91
N GLU A 281 -28.18 7.29 15.86
CA GLU A 281 -28.84 6.92 14.60
C GLU A 281 -29.96 7.91 14.22
N PRO A 282 -29.88 8.60 13.06
CA PRO A 282 -30.81 9.65 12.67
C PRO A 282 -32.29 9.24 12.65
N LYS A 283 -32.63 8.03 12.17
CA LYS A 283 -34.02 7.54 12.11
C LYS A 283 -34.63 7.18 13.47
N TYR A 284 -33.80 7.11 14.52
CA TYR A 284 -34.26 6.93 15.90
C TYR A 284 -34.16 8.24 16.70
N GLY A 285 -34.33 9.39 16.03
CA GLY A 285 -34.27 10.71 16.68
C GLY A 285 -32.87 11.08 17.19
N GLY A 286 -31.83 10.39 16.70
CA GLY A 286 -30.47 10.50 17.23
C GLY A 286 -30.20 9.68 18.49
N ASP A 287 -31.10 8.76 18.89
CA ASP A 287 -30.83 7.79 19.95
C ASP A 287 -29.57 6.95 19.62
N LEU A 288 -28.89 6.50 20.68
CA LEU A 288 -27.74 5.59 20.53
C LEU A 288 -28.23 4.19 20.14
N ASN A 289 -27.81 3.73 18.97
CA ASN A 289 -28.05 2.36 18.49
C ASN A 289 -26.74 1.59 18.25
N VAL A 290 -26.82 0.27 18.09
CA VAL A 290 -25.72 -0.62 17.73
C VAL A 290 -26.11 -1.51 16.57
N LEU A 291 -25.32 -1.48 15.51
CA LEU A 291 -25.42 -2.34 14.32
C LEU A 291 -24.42 -3.48 14.45
N SER A 292 -24.90 -4.72 14.29
CA SER A 292 -24.13 -5.93 14.60
C SER A 292 -24.20 -7.00 13.50
N PRO A 293 -23.47 -6.85 12.38
CA PRO A 293 -23.35 -7.93 11.40
C PRO A 293 -22.44 -9.05 11.92
N HIS A 294 -22.98 -10.28 11.95
CA HIS A 294 -22.31 -11.50 12.40
C HIS A 294 -22.11 -12.48 11.24
N ILE A 295 -20.89 -12.98 11.08
CA ILE A 295 -20.52 -13.96 10.06
C ILE A 295 -20.12 -15.30 10.70
N GLY A 296 -20.73 -16.36 10.19
CA GLY A 296 -20.54 -17.74 10.65
C GLY A 296 -21.53 -18.17 11.74
N THR A 297 -21.56 -19.48 12.00
CA THR A 297 -22.58 -20.13 12.82
C THR A 297 -21.99 -21.12 13.83
N ASN A 298 -22.73 -21.43 14.89
CA ASN A 298 -22.40 -22.49 15.83
C ASN A 298 -22.51 -23.90 15.21
N LYS A 299 -22.17 -24.93 15.99
CA LYS A 299 -22.25 -26.35 15.59
C LYS A 299 -23.55 -27.04 16.03
N ALA A 300 -24.64 -26.30 16.19
CA ALA A 300 -25.95 -26.89 16.48
C ALA A 300 -26.50 -27.66 15.25
N PRO A 301 -27.43 -28.61 15.42
CA PRO A 301 -27.99 -29.38 14.29
C PRO A 301 -28.66 -28.52 13.21
N VAL A 302 -29.22 -27.37 13.62
CA VAL A 302 -29.51 -26.23 12.75
C VAL A 302 -28.49 -25.14 13.09
N PRO A 303 -27.50 -24.84 12.23
CA PRO A 303 -26.47 -23.86 12.55
C PRO A 303 -27.03 -22.45 12.72
N GLN A 304 -26.77 -21.83 13.87
CA GLN A 304 -27.28 -20.50 14.22
C GLN A 304 -26.14 -19.48 14.36
N ARG A 305 -26.41 -18.21 14.00
CA ARG A 305 -25.52 -17.08 14.33
C ARG A 305 -25.47 -16.84 15.84
N TRP A 306 -24.47 -16.11 16.32
CA TRP A 306 -24.29 -15.83 17.75
C TRP A 306 -25.49 -15.09 18.37
N ASP A 307 -26.01 -14.05 17.71
CA ASP A 307 -27.17 -13.27 18.15
C ASP A 307 -28.45 -14.09 18.29
N VAL A 308 -28.62 -15.11 17.44
CA VAL A 308 -29.77 -16.03 17.46
C VAL A 308 -29.59 -17.16 18.49
N ALA A 309 -28.36 -17.65 18.67
CA ALA A 309 -28.04 -18.77 19.56
C ALA A 309 -27.95 -18.36 21.04
N HIS A 310 -27.48 -17.14 21.32
CA HIS A 310 -27.20 -16.63 22.67
C HIS A 310 -27.73 -15.19 22.83
N PRO A 311 -29.05 -14.96 22.68
CA PRO A 311 -29.61 -13.60 22.62
C PRO A 311 -29.42 -12.81 23.92
N THR A 312 -29.42 -13.46 25.09
CA THR A 312 -29.23 -12.81 26.40
C THR A 312 -27.79 -12.33 26.56
N GLU A 313 -26.83 -13.19 26.23
CA GLU A 313 -25.40 -12.92 26.33
C GLU A 313 -24.96 -11.90 25.27
N PHE A 314 -25.55 -11.98 24.06
CA PHE A 314 -25.38 -10.98 23.03
C PHE A 314 -25.95 -9.61 23.44
N GLN A 315 -27.18 -9.55 23.95
CA GLN A 315 -27.77 -8.30 24.46
C GLN A 315 -26.92 -7.70 25.60
N THR A 316 -26.35 -8.54 26.48
CA THR A 316 -25.43 -8.07 27.54
C THR A 316 -24.21 -7.35 26.96
N VAL A 317 -23.67 -7.81 25.82
CA VAL A 317 -22.57 -7.15 25.12
C VAL A 317 -23.03 -5.86 24.44
N VAL A 318 -24.22 -5.84 23.82
CA VAL A 318 -24.82 -4.63 23.23
C VAL A 318 -25.05 -3.55 24.30
N ASP A 319 -25.63 -3.91 25.45
CA ASP A 319 -25.88 -2.99 26.56
C ASP A 319 -24.58 -2.43 27.14
N THR A 320 -23.56 -3.28 27.30
CA THR A 320 -22.21 -2.86 27.75
C THR A 320 -21.57 -1.88 26.76
N PHE A 321 -21.77 -2.08 25.45
CA PHE A 321 -21.27 -1.18 24.42
C PHE A 321 -22.08 0.13 24.37
N LEU A 322 -23.41 0.09 24.56
CA LEU A 322 -24.26 1.28 24.70
C LEU A 322 -23.86 2.12 25.93
N ASP A 323 -23.51 1.50 27.06
CA ASP A 323 -22.97 2.22 28.22
C ASP A 323 -21.64 2.93 27.94
N PHE A 324 -20.77 2.33 27.14
CA PHE A 324 -19.57 3.02 26.64
C PHE A 324 -19.93 4.19 25.71
N LEU A 325 -20.85 4.00 24.74
CA LEU A 325 -21.28 5.05 23.80
C LEU A 325 -21.94 6.24 24.53
N ARG A 326 -22.62 6.02 25.65
CA ARG A 326 -23.14 7.09 26.55
C ARG A 326 -22.05 7.96 27.17
N THR A 327 -20.79 7.53 27.17
CA THR A 327 -19.63 8.36 27.56
C THR A 327 -18.98 9.10 26.38
N CYS A 328 -19.27 8.69 25.14
CA CYS A 328 -18.69 9.25 23.92
C CYS A 328 -19.52 10.39 23.30
N TYR A 329 -20.85 10.38 23.48
CA TYR A 329 -21.77 11.34 22.86
C TYR A 329 -22.59 12.07 23.92
N SER A 330 -22.67 13.41 23.83
CA SER A 330 -23.57 14.17 24.70
C SER A 330 -25.01 14.14 24.18
N PRO A 331 -26.02 14.45 25.01
CA PRO A 331 -27.41 14.62 24.55
C PRO A 331 -27.55 15.70 23.46
N SER A 332 -26.64 16.68 23.39
CA SER A 332 -26.62 17.66 22.29
C SER A 332 -26.16 17.05 20.98
N ASP A 333 -25.29 16.04 21.00
CA ASP A 333 -24.73 15.44 19.78
C ASP A 333 -25.69 14.38 19.23
N CYS A 334 -26.36 13.64 20.11
CA CYS A 334 -27.56 12.86 19.77
C CYS A 334 -28.60 13.74 19.07
N LYS A 335 -29.02 14.86 19.70
CA LYS A 335 -30.03 15.75 19.11
C LYS A 335 -29.60 16.37 17.76
N LYS A 336 -28.32 16.68 17.57
CA LYS A 336 -27.78 17.15 16.27
C LYS A 336 -27.79 16.07 15.18
N ALA A 337 -27.76 14.80 15.56
CA ALA A 337 -27.75 13.67 14.63
C ALA A 337 -29.16 13.21 14.21
N SER A 338 -30.22 13.67 14.88
CA SER A 338 -31.62 13.39 14.53
C SER A 338 -31.96 13.85 13.11
N LEU A 339 -32.76 13.07 12.38
CA LEU A 339 -33.56 13.62 11.27
C LEU A 339 -34.51 14.72 11.78
N LEU A 340 -34.91 15.62 10.89
CA LEU A 340 -36.07 16.49 11.15
C LEU A 340 -37.36 15.66 11.15
N PRO A 341 -38.42 16.06 11.90
CA PRO A 341 -39.69 15.31 11.94
C PRO A 341 -40.28 15.04 10.55
N GLU A 342 -40.21 16.02 9.65
CA GLU A 342 -40.71 15.95 8.29
C GLU A 342 -39.90 14.97 7.41
N GLU A 343 -38.58 14.84 7.66
CA GLU A 343 -37.72 13.85 6.99
C GLU A 343 -37.98 12.44 7.54
N LEU A 344 -38.22 12.33 8.85
CA LEU A 344 -38.48 11.07 9.54
C LEU A 344 -39.80 10.44 9.09
N ASP A 345 -40.86 11.24 8.93
CA ASP A 345 -42.14 10.77 8.38
C ASP A 345 -41.99 10.32 6.92
N GLN A 346 -41.26 11.07 6.08
CA GLN A 346 -40.95 10.67 4.70
C GLN A 346 -40.18 9.34 4.64
N TYR A 347 -39.18 9.16 5.50
CA TYR A 347 -38.41 7.91 5.60
C TYR A 347 -39.30 6.72 5.98
N HIS A 348 -40.19 6.89 6.97
CA HIS A 348 -41.14 5.85 7.38
C HIS A 348 -42.20 5.51 6.31
N VAL A 349 -42.56 6.46 5.44
CA VAL A 349 -43.43 6.18 4.28
C VAL A 349 -42.66 5.44 3.19
N ALA A 350 -41.42 5.84 2.90
CA ALA A 350 -40.59 5.19 1.90
C ALA A 350 -40.32 3.70 2.23
N GLN A 351 -40.00 3.38 3.48
CA GLN A 351 -39.78 1.99 3.90
C GLN A 351 -41.02 1.11 3.69
N LYS A 352 -42.21 1.57 4.11
CA LYS A 352 -43.48 0.81 3.98
C LYS A 352 -43.87 0.52 2.53
N ASN A 353 -43.50 1.41 1.61
CA ASN A 353 -43.82 1.24 0.19
C ASN A 353 -42.82 0.30 -0.52
N GLY A 354 -41.67 0.02 0.07
CA GLY A 354 -40.62 -0.84 -0.51
C GLY A 354 -40.74 -2.33 -0.18
N GLU A 355 -41.65 -2.73 0.71
CA GLU A 355 -41.79 -4.13 1.17
C GLU A 355 -42.74 -4.98 0.29
N ASP A 356 -43.46 -4.39 -0.67
CA ASP A 356 -44.52 -5.06 -1.45
C ASP A 356 -44.09 -5.47 -2.89
N GLU A 357 -43.00 -4.90 -3.43
CA GLU A 357 -42.41 -5.32 -4.71
C GLU A 357 -41.20 -6.25 -4.45
N GLY A 358 -41.45 -7.57 -4.50
CA GLY A 358 -40.51 -8.57 -4.02
C GLY A 358 -39.36 -8.92 -4.98
N GLU A 359 -38.12 -8.67 -4.54
CA GLU A 359 -36.93 -9.39 -5.01
C GLU A 359 -36.35 -10.29 -3.89
N GLU A 360 -35.88 -11.49 -4.25
CA GLU A 360 -35.30 -12.48 -3.33
C GLU A 360 -33.84 -12.14 -2.97
N ALA A 361 -33.62 -10.90 -2.52
CA ALA A 361 -32.31 -10.43 -2.07
C ALA A 361 -31.84 -11.22 -0.84
N VAL A 362 -30.55 -11.57 -0.80
CA VAL A 362 -29.92 -12.30 0.32
C VAL A 362 -29.71 -11.35 1.50
N ASN A 363 -30.81 -10.95 2.12
CA ASN A 363 -30.85 -10.09 3.30
C ASN A 363 -30.13 -10.77 4.46
N LEU A 364 -28.92 -10.29 4.78
CA LEU A 364 -28.29 -10.54 6.09
C LEU A 364 -29.18 -9.89 7.14
N PRO A 365 -29.83 -10.66 8.06
CA PRO A 365 -30.72 -10.04 9.02
C PRO A 365 -29.93 -9.14 9.97
N LEU A 366 -30.06 -7.82 9.83
CA LEU A 366 -29.66 -6.89 10.89
C LEU A 366 -30.57 -7.18 12.09
N ALA A 367 -29.97 -7.49 13.23
CA ALA A 367 -30.72 -7.76 14.45
C ALA A 367 -31.34 -6.45 14.95
N ASN A 368 -32.60 -6.19 14.56
CA ASN A 368 -33.28 -4.93 14.86
C ASN A 368 -33.68 -4.91 16.35
N THR A 369 -32.82 -4.34 17.19
CA THR A 369 -32.93 -4.37 18.66
C THR A 369 -34.17 -3.61 19.13
N LYS A 370 -35.20 -4.35 19.53
CA LYS A 370 -36.43 -3.77 20.11
C LYS A 370 -36.10 -3.09 21.45
N GLN A 371 -36.05 -1.76 21.47
CA GLN A 371 -35.88 -0.99 22.70
C GLN A 371 -36.93 -1.37 23.77
N PRO A 372 -36.54 -1.51 25.06
CA PRO A 372 -37.48 -1.76 26.14
C PRO A 372 -38.21 -0.48 26.56
N LYS A 373 -39.55 -0.54 26.70
CA LYS A 373 -40.33 0.57 27.27
C LYS A 373 -39.99 0.79 28.76
N PRO A 374 -39.82 2.04 29.22
CA PRO A 374 -39.51 2.33 30.62
C PRO A 374 -40.71 2.02 31.52
N THR A 375 -40.49 1.27 32.60
CA THR A 375 -41.52 0.98 33.62
C THR A 375 -40.91 1.04 35.03
N HIS A 376 -41.51 1.82 35.92
CA HIS A 376 -41.00 2.06 37.29
C HIS A 376 -41.35 0.90 38.24
N ALA A 377 -40.36 0.28 38.89
CA ALA A 377 -40.52 -0.40 40.18
C ALA A 377 -39.18 -0.59 40.94
N GLN A 378 -39.25 -0.57 42.28
CA GLN A 378 -38.19 -0.89 43.25
C GLN A 378 -38.87 -1.31 44.58
N PRO A 379 -38.16 -1.85 45.60
CA PRO A 379 -37.09 -2.86 45.55
C PRO A 379 -37.25 -3.95 46.67
N LYS A 380 -36.44 -5.02 46.64
CA LYS A 380 -35.98 -5.93 47.75
C LYS A 380 -35.34 -7.20 47.12
N SER A 381 -34.38 -7.92 47.71
CA SER A 381 -33.65 -7.80 48.98
C SER A 381 -32.27 -8.53 48.92
N LYS A 382 -31.34 -8.18 49.81
CA LYS A 382 -30.06 -8.90 50.10
C LYS A 382 -30.30 -9.99 51.20
N PRO A 383 -29.33 -10.83 51.62
CA PRO A 383 -27.91 -11.01 51.24
C PRO A 383 -27.69 -12.45 50.64
N ASN A 384 -26.59 -13.22 50.74
CA ASN A 384 -25.30 -13.18 51.46
C ASN A 384 -24.28 -14.18 50.84
N GLU A 385 -22.97 -13.89 50.86
CA GLU A 385 -21.90 -14.73 51.46
C GLU A 385 -20.48 -14.20 51.20
N LYS A 386 -19.46 -14.84 51.81
CA LYS A 386 -18.04 -14.44 51.81
C LYS A 386 -17.17 -15.60 51.36
N HIS A 387 -16.10 -15.35 50.59
CA HIS A 387 -14.95 -16.26 50.58
C HIS A 387 -13.60 -15.56 50.53
N LYS A 388 -12.54 -16.30 50.88
CA LYS A 388 -11.27 -15.76 51.37
C LYS A 388 -10.20 -15.55 50.29
N GLN A 389 -9.27 -14.66 50.64
CA GLN A 389 -7.96 -14.50 50.03
C GLN A 389 -7.21 -15.84 49.91
N HIS A 390 -6.40 -16.00 48.88
CA HIS A 390 -5.10 -16.65 49.02
C HIS A 390 -4.01 -15.83 48.31
N ARG A 391 -2.80 -15.88 48.86
CA ARG A 391 -1.68 -14.98 48.55
C ARG A 391 -0.44 -15.84 48.38
N SER A 392 0.25 -15.74 47.24
CA SER A 392 1.54 -16.40 46.99
C SER A 392 2.59 -15.38 46.55
N LYS A 393 3.87 -15.70 46.81
CA LYS A 393 5.04 -14.87 46.49
C LYS A 393 6.18 -15.76 46.00
N SER A 394 6.82 -15.34 44.92
CA SER A 394 8.16 -15.75 44.48
C SER A 394 8.67 -14.62 43.54
N HIS A 395 9.88 -14.04 43.62
CA HIS A 395 11.24 -14.57 43.82
C HIS A 395 11.68 -15.54 42.70
N SER A 396 12.80 -15.35 41.99
CA SER A 396 13.82 -14.29 42.04
C SER A 396 14.80 -14.37 40.84
N LYS A 397 15.61 -13.31 40.63
CA LYS A 397 16.91 -13.26 39.88
C LYS A 397 16.85 -13.57 38.37
N ALA A 398 17.47 -12.87 37.41
CA ALA A 398 18.66 -11.98 37.31
C ALA A 398 19.92 -12.64 36.68
N LYS A 399 20.23 -12.25 35.43
CA LYS A 399 21.55 -12.13 34.73
C LYS A 399 21.24 -11.55 33.32
N LEU A 400 21.89 -10.50 32.82
CA LEU A 400 23.29 -10.36 32.34
C LEU A 400 23.63 -11.29 31.16
N GLY A 401 23.93 -10.68 30.01
CA GLY A 401 24.27 -11.39 28.76
C GLY A 401 24.42 -10.45 27.56
N GLY A 402 25.31 -9.47 27.64
CA GLY A 402 25.61 -8.58 26.50
C GLY A 402 26.47 -9.24 25.44
N ARG A 403 26.29 -8.85 24.16
CA ARG A 403 27.25 -9.12 23.08
C ARG A 403 27.45 -7.87 22.23
N HIS A 404 28.69 -7.36 22.24
CA HIS A 404 29.21 -6.52 21.17
C HIS A 404 29.10 -7.26 19.84
N ARG A 405 28.79 -6.53 18.76
CA ARG A 405 29.17 -6.94 17.41
C ARG A 405 29.52 -5.70 16.61
N GLU A 406 30.82 -5.45 16.48
CA GLU A 406 31.33 -4.50 15.51
C GLU A 406 31.15 -5.06 14.10
N SER A 407 30.84 -4.19 13.15
CA SER A 407 30.98 -4.49 11.72
C SER A 407 31.21 -3.18 10.95
N PHE A 408 32.47 -2.96 10.57
CA PHE A 408 32.84 -1.98 9.56
C PHE A 408 32.08 -2.23 8.25
N SER A 409 31.61 -1.17 7.59
CA SER A 409 31.81 -0.96 6.14
C SER A 409 31.39 0.46 5.74
N ASP A 410 32.15 1.05 4.82
CA ASP A 410 31.98 2.43 4.38
C ASP A 410 30.93 2.55 3.25
N SER A 411 30.17 3.65 3.26
CA SER A 411 29.37 4.16 2.13
C SER A 411 29.03 5.66 2.31
N SER A 412 29.99 6.45 2.79
CA SER A 412 29.74 7.79 3.38
C SER A 412 29.85 8.96 2.38
N GLN A 413 29.21 8.86 1.21
CA GLN A 413 29.45 9.78 0.07
C GLN A 413 28.20 10.33 -0.67
N SER A 414 26.97 10.06 -0.23
CA SER A 414 25.75 10.59 -0.88
C SER A 414 24.85 11.49 0.00
N GLU A 415 25.11 11.60 1.31
CA GLU A 415 24.32 12.47 2.21
C GLU A 415 24.86 13.91 2.33
N ARG A 416 26.14 14.14 1.98
CA ARG A 416 26.83 15.44 2.20
C ARG A 416 26.21 16.60 1.42
N ASP A 417 25.72 16.33 0.20
CA ASP A 417 25.12 17.34 -0.68
C ASP A 417 23.80 17.90 -0.13
N HIS A 418 23.10 17.14 0.73
CA HIS A 418 21.83 17.58 1.33
C HIS A 418 22.02 18.45 2.58
N GLU A 419 23.17 18.39 3.27
CA GLU A 419 23.48 19.32 4.37
C GLU A 419 23.97 20.69 3.88
N ASP A 420 24.82 20.77 2.85
CA ASP A 420 25.34 22.08 2.40
C ASP A 420 24.21 22.99 1.87
N LEU A 421 23.20 22.41 1.22
CA LEU A 421 21.96 23.12 0.85
C LEU A 421 21.19 23.68 2.06
N ARG A 422 21.19 22.99 3.21
CA ARG A 422 20.59 23.49 4.46
C ARG A 422 21.45 24.60 5.09
N HIS A 423 22.78 24.47 5.05
CA HIS A 423 23.69 25.50 5.55
C HIS A 423 23.69 26.78 4.70
N ARG A 424 23.60 26.67 3.37
CA ARG A 424 23.44 27.81 2.46
C ARG A 424 22.14 28.59 2.75
N LYS A 425 21.00 27.91 2.91
CA LYS A 425 19.73 28.58 3.29
C LYS A 425 19.81 29.29 4.65
N LYS A 426 20.44 28.68 5.67
CA LYS A 426 20.66 29.35 6.97
C LYS A 426 21.58 30.59 6.87
N LYS A 427 22.63 30.57 6.05
CA LYS A 427 23.48 31.74 5.82
C LYS A 427 22.75 32.87 5.08
N ALA A 428 21.96 32.55 4.06
CA ALA A 428 21.15 33.54 3.34
C ALA A 428 20.16 34.26 4.27
N HIS A 429 19.41 33.50 5.08
CA HIS A 429 18.39 34.06 5.97
C HIS A 429 18.96 34.89 7.13
N LYS A 430 20.21 34.61 7.58
CA LYS A 430 20.90 35.47 8.55
C LYS A 430 21.39 36.78 7.93
N LYS A 431 21.79 36.77 6.65
CA LYS A 431 22.26 37.97 5.94
C LYS A 431 21.12 38.90 5.51
N SER A 432 19.91 38.39 5.25
CA SER A 432 18.74 39.26 5.02
C SER A 432 18.27 39.94 6.31
N LYS A 433 18.37 39.28 7.47
CA LYS A 433 17.96 39.89 8.74
C LYS A 433 18.88 41.05 9.15
N SER A 434 20.19 40.90 9.01
CA SER A 434 21.17 41.98 9.29
C SER A 434 21.21 43.10 8.23
N LEU A 435 20.18 43.22 7.37
CA LEU A 435 19.97 44.35 6.46
C LEU A 435 18.64 45.07 6.73
N LEU A 436 17.91 44.63 7.77
CA LEU A 436 16.67 45.24 8.27
C LEU A 436 16.81 45.83 9.67
N ASP A 437 17.93 45.58 10.35
CA ASP A 437 18.25 46.11 11.68
C ASP A 437 19.15 47.39 11.61
N ASP A 438 19.51 47.86 10.41
CA ASP A 438 20.43 48.98 10.11
C ASP A 438 19.74 50.18 9.38
N HIS A 439 18.41 50.30 9.46
CA HIS A 439 17.62 51.32 8.74
C HIS A 439 16.49 51.95 9.56
#